data_AF-A0A7K6EGJ8-F1
#
_entry.id   AF-A0A7K6EGJ8-F1
#
_cell.length_a   1.000
_cell.length_b   1.000
_cell.length_c   1.000
_cell.angle_alpha   90.00
_cell.angle_beta   90.00
_cell.angle_gamma   90.00
#
_symmetry.space_group_name_H-M   'P 1'
#
loop_
_entity.id
_entity.type
_entity.pdbx_description
1 polymer ?
#
loop_
_entity_poly.entity_id
_entity_poly.type
_entity_poly.pdbx_seq_one_letter_code
_entity_poly.pdbx_strand_id
1 'polypeptide(L)'
;SFFGSEWHKRWCILTQRSFLYFSSEKSKQPKGNFSIENYSARLNSQLRKDSRKKCSFELVCPGKRSYEFTAPSAAEAQDWVEQIQFLLKGE
;
A
#
# COMPACT_ATOMS: atom_id res chain seq x y z
N SER A 1 22.28 1.05 -6.49
CA SER A 1 22.03 -0.06 -5.55
C SER A 1 21.92 -1.34 -6.35
N PHE A 2 22.77 -2.33 -6.09
CA PHE A 2 22.85 -3.59 -6.86
C PHE A 2 21.78 -4.62 -6.48
N PHE A 3 21.02 -4.36 -5.41
CA PHE A 3 19.82 -5.11 -5.07
C PHE A 3 18.63 -4.29 -5.53
N GLY A 4 17.84 -4.85 -6.46
CA GLY A 4 16.52 -4.31 -6.76
C GLY A 4 15.68 -4.23 -5.48
N SER A 5 14.69 -3.35 -5.47
CA SER A 5 13.77 -3.17 -4.34
C SER A 5 13.17 -4.52 -3.94
N GLU A 6 13.55 -5.03 -2.76
CA GLU A 6 13.02 -6.28 -2.25
C GLU A 6 11.66 -6.05 -1.60
N TRP A 7 10.74 -6.99 -1.81
CA TRP A 7 9.42 -6.95 -1.19
C TRP A 7 9.53 -7.41 0.26
N HIS A 8 9.14 -6.56 1.19
CA HIS A 8 9.16 -6.89 2.61
C HIS A 8 7.75 -7.05 3.17
N LYS A 9 7.53 -8.11 3.96
CA LYS A 9 6.29 -8.29 4.72
C LYS A 9 6.14 -7.16 5.75
N ARG A 10 4.97 -6.54 5.79
CA ARG A 10 4.59 -5.49 6.75
C ARG A 10 3.21 -5.76 7.30
N TRP A 11 3.00 -5.34 8.55
CA TRP A 11 1.66 -5.21 9.10
C TRP A 11 1.20 -3.77 8.82
N CYS A 12 0.14 -3.62 8.03
CA CYS A 12 -0.32 -2.32 7.56
C CYS A 12 -1.65 -1.97 8.22
N ILE A 13 -1.80 -0.70 8.60
CA ILE A 13 -3.03 -0.17 9.20
C ILE A 13 -3.41 1.09 8.42
N LEU A 14 -4.66 1.15 7.96
CA LEU A 14 -5.26 2.34 7.40
C LEU A 14 -6.19 2.97 8.43
N THR A 15 -5.94 4.23 8.73
CA THR A 15 -6.83 5.10 9.50
C THR A 15 -7.54 6.04 8.55
N GLN A 16 -8.44 6.89 9.07
CA GLN A 16 -9.20 7.82 8.26
C GLN A 16 -8.32 8.74 7.38
N ARG A 17 -7.11 9.10 7.82
CA ARG A 17 -6.22 10.05 7.12
C ARG A 17 -4.81 9.52 6.86
N SER A 18 -4.46 8.34 7.37
CA SER A 18 -3.06 7.91 7.35
C SER A 18 -2.91 6.41 7.15
N PHE A 19 -1.81 6.05 6.50
CA PHE A 19 -1.39 4.68 6.31
C PHE A 19 -0.13 4.45 7.14
N LEU A 20 -0.16 3.46 8.04
CA LEU A 20 0.95 3.06 8.89
C LEU A 20 1.42 1.66 8.51
N TYR A 21 2.72 1.41 8.62
CA TYR A 21 3.28 0.08 8.40
C TYR A 21 4.33 -0.28 9.46
N PHE A 22 4.24 -1.50 9.95
CA PHE A 22 5.07 -2.06 11.02
C PHE A 22 5.86 -3.26 10.49
N SER A 23 6.95 -3.63 11.16
CA SER A 23 7.68 -4.87 10.84
C SER A 23 6.82 -6.11 11.05
N SER A 24 5.94 -6.08 12.05
CA SER A 24 4.99 -7.14 12.40
C SER A 24 3.88 -6.58 13.28
N GLU A 25 2.81 -7.33 13.46
CA GLU A 25 1.67 -6.99 14.34
C GLU A 25 2.08 -6.74 15.80
N LYS A 26 3.11 -7.44 16.30
CA LYS A 26 3.62 -7.30 17.67
C LYS A 26 4.55 -6.09 17.86
N SER A 27 4.85 -5.35 16.79
CA SER A 27 5.80 -4.24 16.85
C SER A 27 5.17 -3.04 17.57
N LYS A 28 5.86 -2.51 18.58
CA LYS A 28 5.37 -1.35 19.36
C LYS A 28 5.42 -0.03 18.59
N GLN A 29 6.29 0.08 17.58
CA GLN A 29 6.48 1.31 16.82
C GLN A 29 6.38 1.04 15.30
N PRO A 30 5.77 1.96 14.54
CA PRO A 30 5.71 1.85 13.09
C PRO A 30 7.10 2.00 12.49
N LYS A 31 7.35 1.28 11.40
CA LYS A 31 8.52 1.52 10.53
C LYS A 31 8.36 2.79 9.71
N GLY A 32 7.13 3.24 9.52
CA GLY A 32 6.80 4.53 8.94
C GLY A 32 5.30 4.72 8.84
N ASN A 33 4.92 5.95 8.51
CA ASN A 33 3.55 6.34 8.22
C ASN A 33 3.55 7.43 7.15
N PHE A 34 2.41 7.62 6.50
CA PHE A 34 2.19 8.76 5.60
C PHE A 34 0.71 9.14 5.58
N SER A 35 0.43 10.41 5.31
CA SER A 35 -0.93 10.88 5.04
C SER A 35 -1.39 10.37 3.68
N ILE A 36 -2.63 9.87 3.60
CA ILE A 36 -3.22 9.42 2.33
C ILE A 36 -3.78 10.60 1.52
N GLU A 37 -3.87 11.80 2.09
CA GLU A 37 -4.39 13.00 1.42
C GLU A 37 -3.69 13.26 0.09
N ASN A 38 -4.48 13.51 -0.94
CA ASN A 38 -4.06 13.75 -2.33
C ASN A 38 -3.37 12.56 -3.03
N TYR A 39 -3.36 11.36 -2.42
CA TYR A 39 -3.00 10.15 -3.14
C TYR A 39 -4.17 9.64 -3.98
N SER A 40 -3.85 8.80 -4.95
CA SER A 40 -4.79 7.96 -5.67
C SER A 40 -4.39 6.50 -5.48
N ALA A 41 -5.34 5.64 -5.10
CA ALA A 41 -5.12 4.21 -4.97
C ALA A 41 -5.63 3.47 -6.22
N ARG A 42 -4.85 2.51 -6.73
CA ARG A 42 -5.25 1.66 -7.87
C ARG A 42 -4.56 0.30 -7.85
N LEU A 43 -5.22 -0.69 -8.43
CA LEU A 43 -4.57 -1.95 -8.77
C LEU A 43 -3.50 -1.72 -9.85
N ASN A 44 -2.35 -2.38 -9.72
CA ASN A 44 -1.28 -2.30 -10.71
C ASN A 44 -0.56 -3.66 -10.84
N SER A 45 -0.86 -4.37 -11.92
CA SER A 45 -0.25 -5.67 -12.21
C SER A 45 1.16 -5.60 -12.81
N GLN A 46 1.69 -4.40 -13.05
CA GLN A 46 3.06 -4.21 -13.54
C GLN A 46 4.09 -4.12 -12.41
N LEU A 47 3.66 -4.02 -11.14
CA LEU A 47 4.55 -3.95 -9.97
C LEU A 47 5.32 -5.25 -9.72
N ARG A 48 4.81 -6.38 -10.20
CA ARG A 48 5.46 -7.70 -10.06
C ARG A 48 5.44 -8.48 -11.36
N LYS A 49 6.45 -9.33 -11.54
CA LYS A 49 6.55 -10.27 -12.67
C LYS A 49 6.10 -11.70 -12.31
N ASP A 50 5.88 -11.98 -11.03
CA ASP A 50 5.47 -13.30 -10.53
C ASP A 50 3.93 -13.47 -10.49
N SER A 51 3.46 -14.61 -9.98
CA SER A 51 2.04 -14.93 -9.86
C SER A 51 1.25 -13.96 -8.98
N ARG A 52 1.91 -13.20 -8.09
CA ARG A 52 1.28 -12.23 -7.19
C ARG A 52 1.00 -10.88 -7.84
N LYS A 53 1.29 -10.71 -9.13
CA LYS A 53 1.00 -9.48 -9.88
C LYS A 53 -0.46 -9.04 -9.81
N LYS A 54 -1.40 -9.99 -9.74
CA LYS A 54 -2.84 -9.68 -9.61
C LYS A 54 -3.25 -9.24 -8.19
N CYS A 55 -2.38 -9.42 -7.21
CA CYS A 55 -2.60 -9.02 -5.82
C CYS A 55 -1.92 -7.69 -5.49
N SER A 56 -1.45 -6.95 -6.50
CA SER A 56 -0.61 -5.77 -6.32
C SER A 56 -1.39 -4.47 -6.57
N PHE A 57 -1.15 -3.48 -5.71
CA PHE A 57 -1.76 -2.16 -5.77
C PHE A 57 -0.76 -1.08 -5.36
N GLU A 58 -1.06 0.17 -5.69
CA GLU A 58 -0.21 1.30 -5.35
C GLU A 58 -1.03 2.51 -4.89
N LEU A 59 -0.40 3.35 -4.07
CA LEU A 59 -0.80 4.72 -3.80
C LEU A 59 0.20 5.65 -4.48
N VAL A 60 -0.30 6.50 -5.38
CA VAL A 60 0.51 7.48 -6.12
C VAL A 60 0.01 8.90 -5.85
N CYS A 61 0.94 9.85 -5.76
CA CYS A 61 0.63 11.27 -5.64
C CYS A 61 1.70 12.05 -6.41
N PRO A 62 1.34 12.91 -7.38
CA PRO A 62 2.31 13.73 -8.11
C PRO A 62 3.17 14.55 -7.15
N GLY A 63 4.50 14.49 -7.34
CA GLY A 63 5.46 15.22 -6.50
C GLY A 63 5.70 14.59 -5.12
N LYS A 64 5.04 13.49 -4.76
CA LYS A 64 5.32 12.70 -3.55
C LYS A 64 5.81 11.30 -3.92
N ARG A 65 6.32 10.58 -2.93
CA ARG A 65 6.75 9.19 -3.06
C ARG A 65 5.54 8.28 -3.31
N SER A 66 5.63 7.38 -4.29
CA SER A 66 4.67 6.29 -4.46
C SER A 66 4.91 5.16 -3.45
N TYR A 67 3.83 4.51 -3.02
CA TYR A 67 3.88 3.35 -2.16
C TYR A 67 3.24 2.14 -2.86
N GLU A 68 3.99 1.06 -2.94
CA GLU A 68 3.64 -0.16 -3.66
C GLU A 68 3.40 -1.30 -2.69
N PHE A 69 2.32 -2.06 -2.89
CA PHE A 69 1.89 -3.13 -1.99
C PHE A 69 1.50 -4.37 -2.76
N THR A 70 1.57 -5.51 -2.08
CA THR A 70 1.04 -6.79 -2.55
C THR A 70 0.27 -7.44 -1.41
N ALA A 71 -1.03 -7.62 -1.60
CA ALA A 71 -1.90 -8.31 -0.65
C ALA A 71 -1.77 -9.84 -0.77
N PRO A 72 -2.25 -10.62 0.21
CA PRO A 72 -2.27 -12.07 0.13
C PRO A 72 -3.14 -12.61 -1.02
N SER A 73 -4.19 -11.88 -1.41
CA SER A 73 -5.12 -12.26 -2.48
C SER A 73 -5.49 -11.07 -3.36
N ALA A 74 -6.05 -11.35 -4.55
CA ALA A 74 -6.56 -10.31 -5.45
C ALA A 74 -7.80 -9.61 -4.87
N ALA A 75 -8.63 -10.34 -4.14
CA ALA A 75 -9.78 -9.80 -3.42
C ALA A 75 -9.33 -8.80 -2.34
N GLU A 76 -8.37 -9.18 -1.50
CA GLU A 76 -7.84 -8.25 -0.49
C GLU A 76 -7.18 -7.02 -1.13
N ALA A 77 -6.46 -7.18 -2.25
CA ALA A 77 -5.89 -6.02 -2.96
C ALA A 77 -6.98 -5.06 -3.44
N GLN A 78 -8.10 -5.60 -3.94
CA GLN A 78 -9.26 -4.82 -4.33
C GLN A 78 -9.89 -4.12 -3.11
N ASP A 79 -10.12 -4.84 -2.01
CA ASP A 79 -10.67 -4.29 -0.77
C ASP A 79 -9.81 -3.12 -0.25
N TRP A 80 -8.47 -3.27 -0.25
CA TRP A 80 -7.56 -2.19 0.14
C TRP A 80 -7.75 -0.94 -0.75
N VAL A 81 -7.81 -1.12 -2.07
CA VAL A 81 -8.01 0.00 -3.01
C VAL A 81 -9.36 0.67 -2.77
N GLU A 82 -10.43 -0.09 -2.61
CA GLU A 82 -11.78 0.43 -2.39
C GLU A 82 -11.89 1.21 -1.07
N GLN A 83 -11.33 0.68 0.03
CA GLN A 83 -11.34 1.36 1.32
C GLN A 83 -10.54 2.66 1.29
N ILE A 84 -9.37 2.68 0.65
CA ILE A 84 -8.58 3.90 0.50
C ILE A 84 -9.34 4.92 -0.35
N GLN A 85 -9.90 4.51 -1.49
CA GLN A 85 -10.70 5.40 -2.34
C GLN A 85 -11.94 5.93 -1.65
N PHE A 86 -12.59 5.12 -0.82
CA PHE A 86 -13.75 5.55 -0.03
C PHE A 86 -13.37 6.68 0.92
N LEU A 87 -12.26 6.53 1.66
CA LEU A 87 -11.77 7.58 2.57
C LEU A 87 -11.39 8.87 1.83
N LEU A 88 -10.80 8.76 0.63
CA LEU A 88 -10.40 9.90 -0.20
C LEU A 88 -11.57 10.63 -0.87
N LYS A 89 -12.72 9.97 -1.07
CA LYS A 89 -13.93 10.60 -1.62
C LYS A 89 -14.77 11.31 -0.56
N GLY A 90 -14.53 11.03 0.71
CA GLY A 90 -15.22 11.64 1.85
C GLY A 90 -14.61 12.96 2.33
N GLU A 91 -13.58 13.46 1.65
CA GLU A 91 -12.98 14.79 1.82
C GLU A 91 -13.59 15.80 0.85
#